data_AF-A0A1Q9G768-F1
#
_entry.id   AF-A0A1Q9G768-F1
#
_cell.length_a   1.000
_cell.length_b   1.000
_cell.length_c   1.000
_cell.angle_alpha   90.00
_cell.angle_beta   90.00
_cell.angle_gamma   90.00
#
_symmetry.space_group_name_H-M   'P 1'
#
loop_
_entity.id
_entity.type
_entity.pdbx_description
1 polymer ?
#
loop_
_entity_poly.entity_id
_entity_poly.type
_entity_poly.pdbx_seq_one_letter_code
_entity_poly.pdbx_strand_id
1 'polypeptide(L)'
;MIGGELEPIRVRGEVSIPIADFWPIFKQKVEYEADELLSFIIFSDNESFSIDPEINIADEFVSNHSELESLVFEHLTGGCFINTYPHIDIDIVKQPYRFPVAKDEKEDEELVNNEMATDSLQTFFRRKTRELQKESYQINKGK
;
A
#
# COMPACT_ATOMS: atom_id res chain seq x y z
N MET A 1 -1.58 -12.16 1.47
CA MET A 1 -1.16 -11.96 2.88
C MET A 1 0.33 -12.22 2.96
N ILE A 2 1.11 -11.28 3.47
CA ILE A 2 2.51 -11.53 3.85
C ILE A 2 2.50 -11.65 5.37
N GLY A 3 2.84 -12.81 5.92
CA GLY A 3 2.87 -13.03 7.37
C GLY A 3 1.50 -13.03 8.09
N GLY A 4 0.38 -13.16 7.37
CA GLY A 4 -0.97 -13.20 7.97
C GLY A 4 -1.67 -11.85 8.07
N GLU A 5 -1.05 -10.76 7.62
CA GLU A 5 -1.68 -9.44 7.54
C GLU A 5 -2.04 -9.09 6.07
N LEU A 6 -3.16 -8.37 5.92
CA LEU A 6 -3.62 -7.83 4.64
C LEU A 6 -2.78 -6.60 4.29
N GLU A 7 -1.61 -6.82 3.70
CA GLU A 7 -0.79 -5.72 3.19
C GLU A 7 -1.30 -5.25 1.82
N PRO A 8 -1.69 -3.98 1.66
CA PRO A 8 -1.99 -3.43 0.36
C PRO A 8 -0.69 -3.31 -0.44
N ILE A 9 -0.63 -3.95 -1.62
CA ILE A 9 0.48 -3.77 -2.56
C ILE A 9 0.39 -2.35 -3.11
N ARG A 10 1.04 -1.41 -2.43
CA ARG A 10 1.06 0.00 -2.81
C ARG A 10 2.19 0.24 -3.80
N VAL A 11 1.82 0.68 -4.98
CA VAL A 11 2.76 1.24 -5.96
C VAL A 11 3.20 2.63 -5.47
N ARG A 12 4.12 2.70 -4.50
CA ARG A 12 4.68 3.97 -4.02
C ARG A 12 5.89 4.37 -4.84
N GLY A 13 5.81 5.53 -5.51
CA GLY A 13 6.92 6.15 -6.23
C GLY A 13 6.98 5.87 -7.73
N GLU A 14 6.02 5.14 -8.32
CA GLU A 14 5.98 4.98 -9.77
C GLU A 14 5.30 6.16 -10.46
N VAL A 15 5.97 6.58 -11.54
CA VAL A 15 5.41 7.44 -12.57
C VAL A 15 4.15 6.77 -13.11
N SER A 16 3.11 7.55 -13.39
CA SER A 16 1.89 7.06 -14.05
C SER A 16 2.23 6.04 -15.14
N ILE A 17 1.76 4.80 -14.96
CA ILE A 17 1.96 3.72 -15.91
C ILE A 17 0.76 3.67 -16.87
N PRO A 18 0.98 3.45 -18.17
CA PRO A 18 -0.09 3.16 -19.10
C PRO A 18 -0.86 1.91 -18.66
N ILE A 19 -2.19 1.92 -18.85
CA ILE A 19 -3.05 0.76 -18.50
C ILE A 19 -2.56 -0.52 -19.20
N ALA A 20 -2.08 -0.40 -20.44
CA ALA A 20 -1.55 -1.53 -21.21
C ALA A 20 -0.34 -2.21 -20.55
N ASP A 21 0.42 -1.47 -19.73
CA ASP A 21 1.63 -1.97 -19.06
C ASP A 21 1.36 -2.41 -17.61
N PHE A 22 0.14 -2.16 -17.09
CA PHE A 22 -0.20 -2.43 -15.70
C PHE A 22 0.00 -3.89 -15.32
N TRP A 23 -0.60 -4.83 -16.07
CA TRP A 23 -0.58 -6.25 -15.74
C TRP A 23 0.80 -6.90 -15.91
N PRO A 24 1.57 -6.63 -16.98
CA PRO A 24 2.96 -7.05 -17.07
C PRO A 24 3.81 -6.61 -15.88
N ILE A 25 3.70 -5.33 -15.48
CA ILE A 25 4.43 -4.78 -14.34
C ILE A 25 3.96 -5.42 -13.02
N PHE A 26 2.65 -5.60 -12.86
CA PHE A 26 2.06 -6.24 -11.68
C PHE A 26 2.61 -7.67 -11.52
N LYS A 27 2.51 -8.51 -12.57
CA LYS A 27 3.00 -9.89 -12.56
C LYS A 27 4.49 -9.96 -12.21
N GLN A 28 5.31 -9.08 -12.81
CA GLN A 28 6.74 -9.02 -12.50
C GLN A 28 7.02 -8.68 -11.04
N LYS A 29 6.25 -7.76 -10.44
CA LYS A 29 6.46 -7.29 -9.07
C LYS A 29 6.06 -8.30 -8.00
N VAL A 30 4.97 -9.01 -8.23
CA VAL A 30 4.50 -10.03 -7.30
C VAL A 30 5.12 -11.38 -7.57
N GLU A 31 6.03 -11.46 -8.56
CA GLU A 31 6.66 -12.70 -9.03
C GLU A 31 5.61 -13.77 -9.38
N TYR A 32 4.54 -13.34 -10.07
CA TYR A 32 3.37 -14.17 -10.33
C TYR A 32 3.74 -15.46 -11.06
N GLU A 33 3.34 -16.60 -10.48
CA GLU A 33 3.43 -17.92 -11.13
C GLU A 33 2.05 -18.38 -11.63
N ALA A 34 2.03 -19.08 -12.76
CA ALA A 34 0.78 -19.44 -13.44
C ALA A 34 -0.08 -20.47 -12.68
N ASP A 35 0.42 -21.08 -11.61
CA ASP A 35 -0.31 -21.97 -10.72
C ASP A 35 -0.85 -21.26 -9.46
N GLU A 36 -0.52 -19.97 -9.27
CA GLU A 36 -1.02 -19.18 -8.16
C GLU A 36 -2.45 -18.67 -8.42
N LEU A 37 -3.29 -18.83 -7.39
CA LEU A 37 -4.64 -18.30 -7.35
C LEU A 37 -4.66 -16.99 -6.56
N LEU A 38 -5.11 -15.92 -7.20
CA LEU A 38 -5.16 -14.59 -6.60
C LEU A 38 -6.61 -14.11 -6.45
N SER A 39 -6.85 -13.33 -5.40
CA SER A 39 -8.11 -12.62 -5.17
C SER A 39 -7.85 -11.11 -5.16
N PHE A 40 -8.71 -10.33 -5.81
CA PHE A 40 -8.52 -8.90 -6.01
C PHE A 40 -9.73 -8.09 -5.54
N ILE A 41 -9.43 -6.94 -4.95
CA ILE A 41 -10.36 -5.81 -4.83
C ILE A 41 -9.72 -4.67 -5.61
N ILE A 42 -10.40 -4.22 -6.66
CA ILE A 42 -9.88 -3.21 -7.58
C ILE A 42 -10.71 -1.95 -7.45
N PHE A 43 -10.03 -0.83 -7.21
CA PHE A 43 -10.59 0.51 -7.29
C PHE A 43 -10.07 1.17 -8.56
N SER A 44 -10.97 1.56 -9.47
CA SER A 44 -10.59 2.16 -10.76
C SER A 44 -11.48 3.35 -11.08
N ASP A 45 -10.94 4.37 -11.75
CA ASP A 45 -11.71 5.45 -12.36
C ASP A 45 -12.23 5.06 -13.78
N ASN A 46 -11.88 3.87 -14.25
CA ASN A 46 -12.25 3.34 -15.55
C ASN A 46 -13.10 2.06 -15.40
N GLU A 47 -14.38 2.15 -15.78
CA GLU A 47 -15.32 1.02 -15.75
C GLU A 47 -14.88 -0.16 -16.62
N SER A 48 -14.09 0.09 -17.67
CA SER A 48 -13.58 -0.96 -18.57
C SER A 48 -12.32 -1.67 -18.05
N PHE A 49 -11.79 -1.26 -16.89
CA PHE A 49 -10.62 -1.90 -16.31
C PHE A 49 -10.98 -3.32 -15.84
N SER A 50 -10.27 -4.31 -16.38
CA SER A 50 -10.52 -5.73 -16.14
C SER A 50 -9.22 -6.46 -15.82
N ILE A 51 -9.37 -7.60 -15.12
CA ILE A 51 -8.28 -8.53 -14.85
C ILE A 51 -7.72 -9.08 -16.17
N ASP A 52 -6.40 -9.21 -16.23
CA ASP A 52 -5.71 -9.92 -17.31
C ASP A 52 -6.16 -11.40 -17.34
N PRO A 53 -6.64 -11.92 -18.48
CA PRO A 53 -7.14 -13.29 -18.59
C PRO A 53 -6.11 -14.37 -18.28
N GLU A 54 -4.81 -14.03 -18.25
CA GLU A 54 -3.74 -14.96 -17.84
C GLU A 54 -3.60 -15.09 -16.31
N ILE A 55 -4.31 -14.29 -15.52
CA ILE A 55 -4.29 -14.40 -14.05
C ILE A 55 -5.38 -15.36 -13.61
N ASN A 56 -4.99 -16.39 -12.87
CA ASN A 56 -5.93 -17.30 -12.26
C ASN A 56 -6.54 -16.70 -10.99
N ILE A 57 -7.87 -16.68 -10.96
CA ILE A 57 -8.66 -16.13 -9.86
C ILE A 57 -9.02 -17.23 -8.87
N ALA A 58 -8.84 -16.95 -7.59
CA ALA A 58 -9.28 -17.83 -6.51
C ALA A 58 -10.83 -17.92 -6.46
N ASP A 59 -11.36 -19.08 -6.06
CA ASP A 59 -12.82 -19.29 -5.95
C ASP A 59 -13.45 -18.45 -4.82
N GLU A 60 -12.68 -18.16 -3.77
CA GLU A 60 -13.12 -17.39 -2.61
C GLU A 60 -12.00 -16.48 -2.06
N PHE A 61 -12.40 -15.44 -1.34
CA PHE A 61 -11.47 -14.68 -0.50
C PHE A 61 -11.18 -15.46 0.77
N VAL A 62 -9.92 -15.42 1.23
CA VAL A 62 -9.53 -16.00 2.53
C VAL A 62 -10.10 -15.19 3.70
N SER A 63 -10.24 -13.87 3.52
CA SER A 63 -10.84 -12.97 4.51
C SER A 63 -12.35 -13.08 4.52
N ASN A 64 -12.95 -12.88 5.69
CA ASN A 64 -14.40 -12.93 5.81
C ASN A 64 -15.07 -11.68 5.20
N HIS A 65 -16.38 -11.77 4.94
CA HIS A 65 -17.14 -10.71 4.28
C HIS A 65 -17.03 -9.35 5.01
N SER A 66 -17.17 -9.33 6.34
CA SER A 66 -17.10 -8.09 7.14
C SER A 66 -15.72 -7.42 7.06
N GLU A 67 -14.65 -8.20 6.98
CA GLU A 67 -13.29 -7.67 6.80
C GLU A 67 -13.12 -7.03 5.43
N LEU A 68 -13.62 -7.69 4.39
CA LEU A 68 -13.58 -7.18 3.02
C LEU A 68 -14.40 -5.89 2.87
N GLU A 69 -15.60 -5.84 3.45
CA GLU A 69 -16.42 -4.62 3.50
C GLU A 69 -15.67 -3.48 4.19
N SER A 70 -15.10 -3.75 5.36
CA SER A 70 -14.35 -2.75 6.13
C SER A 70 -13.16 -2.21 5.35
N LEU A 71 -12.41 -3.10 4.68
CA LEU A 71 -11.28 -2.72 3.82
C LEU A 71 -11.72 -1.84 2.65
N VAL A 72 -12.88 -2.17 2.06
CA VAL A 72 -13.45 -1.38 0.96
C VAL A 72 -13.88 -0.01 1.45
N PHE A 73 -14.58 0.09 2.58
CA PHE A 73 -14.98 1.37 3.13
C PHE A 73 -13.80 2.28 3.51
N GLU A 74 -12.70 1.71 3.98
CA GLU A 74 -11.49 2.46 4.32
C GLU A 74 -10.84 3.12 3.08
N HIS A 75 -10.87 2.42 1.93
CA HIS A 75 -10.18 2.85 0.71
C HIS A 75 -11.12 3.47 -0.34
N LEU A 76 -12.43 3.48 -0.09
CA LEU A 76 -13.41 4.03 -1.00
C LEU A 76 -13.22 5.55 -1.15
N THR A 77 -12.85 5.96 -2.35
CA THR A 77 -12.75 7.38 -2.72
C THR A 77 -13.87 7.74 -3.68
N GLY A 78 -14.34 8.99 -3.64
CA GLY A 78 -15.43 9.45 -4.49
C GLY A 78 -15.08 9.31 -5.98
N GLY A 79 -15.97 8.69 -6.75
CA GLY A 79 -15.83 8.57 -8.21
C GLY A 79 -15.03 7.37 -8.70
N CYS A 80 -14.69 6.40 -7.83
CA CYS A 80 -14.12 5.13 -8.26
C CYS A 80 -15.20 4.04 -8.42
N PHE A 81 -14.98 3.17 -9.40
CA PHE A 81 -15.64 1.88 -9.57
C PHE A 81 -14.91 0.82 -8.75
N ILE A 82 -15.67 -0.06 -8.11
CA ILE A 82 -15.14 -1.19 -7.35
C ILE A 82 -15.49 -2.47 -8.08
N ASN A 83 -14.47 -3.27 -8.39
CA ASN A 83 -14.62 -4.60 -8.96
C ASN A 83 -13.92 -5.61 -8.05
N THR A 84 -14.59 -6.73 -7.76
CA THR A 84 -14.07 -7.80 -6.89
C THR A 84 -13.93 -9.10 -7.68
N TYR A 85 -12.84 -9.83 -7.42
CA TYR A 85 -12.52 -11.11 -8.04
C TYR A 85 -12.02 -12.08 -6.96
N PRO A 86 -12.75 -13.13 -6.59
CA PRO A 86 -14.09 -13.49 -7.10
C PRO A 86 -15.14 -12.43 -6.77
N HIS A 87 -16.25 -12.43 -7.50
CA HIS A 87 -17.28 -11.43 -7.31
C HIS A 87 -17.95 -11.60 -5.94
N ILE A 88 -18.04 -10.51 -5.19
CA ILE A 88 -18.78 -10.42 -3.93
C ILE A 88 -19.71 -9.21 -3.95
N ASP A 89 -20.93 -9.40 -3.45
CA ASP A 89 -21.89 -8.32 -3.25
C ASP A 89 -21.48 -7.53 -2.01
N ILE A 90 -20.81 -6.41 -2.20
CA ILE A 90 -20.50 -5.49 -1.11
C ILE A 90 -21.65 -4.49 -1.02
N ASP A 91 -22.34 -4.47 0.12
CA ASP A 91 -23.38 -3.48 0.41
C ASP A 91 -22.73 -2.12 0.66
N ILE A 92 -22.31 -1.47 -0.42
CA ILE A 92 -21.90 -0.07 -0.39
C ILE A 92 -23.19 0.73 -0.21
N VAL A 93 -23.65 0.84 1.03
CA VAL A 93 -24.66 1.81 1.41
C VAL A 93 -24.21 3.12 0.79
N LYS A 94 -24.98 3.66 -0.15
CA LYS A 94 -24.73 4.94 -0.83
C LYS A 94 -24.53 6.01 0.24
N GLN A 95 -23.34 6.14 0.80
CA GLN A 95 -23.10 7.06 1.90
C GLN A 95 -22.90 8.45 1.28
N PRO A 96 -23.77 9.43 1.59
CA PRO A 96 -23.49 10.82 1.31
C PRO A 96 -22.60 11.35 2.44
N TYR A 97 -21.38 10.85 2.59
CA TYR A 97 -20.49 11.31 3.64
C TYR A 97 -19.12 11.64 3.07
N ARG A 98 -18.97 12.94 2.74
CA ARG A 98 -17.69 13.60 2.91
C ARG A 98 -17.32 13.39 4.38
N PHE A 99 -16.38 12.50 4.65
CA PHE A 99 -15.69 12.53 5.93
C PHE A 99 -15.18 13.97 6.11
N PRO A 100 -15.49 14.66 7.21
CA PRO A 100 -14.83 15.93 7.48
C PRO A 100 -13.35 15.60 7.51
N VAL A 101 -12.58 16.24 6.63
CA VAL A 101 -11.13 16.34 6.78
C VAL A 101 -10.92 16.72 8.23
N ALA A 102 -10.35 15.81 9.02
CA ALA A 102 -9.93 16.14 10.36
C ALA A 102 -9.07 17.39 10.20
N LYS A 103 -9.56 18.52 10.70
CA LYS A 103 -8.72 19.70 10.82
C LYS A 103 -7.54 19.23 11.65
N ASP A 104 -6.34 19.31 11.09
CA ASP A 104 -5.13 19.35 11.89
C ASP A 104 -5.35 20.45 12.93
N GLU A 105 -5.72 20.05 14.14
CA GLU A 105 -5.51 20.87 15.30
C GLU A 105 -4.00 20.98 15.42
N LYS A 106 -3.50 22.17 15.07
CA LYS A 106 -2.15 22.59 15.43
C LYS A 106 -2.07 22.51 16.95
N GLU A 107 -1.53 21.41 17.46
CA GLU A 107 -1.01 21.39 18.81
C GLU A 107 0.44 21.88 18.76
N ASP A 108 0.64 22.97 19.49
CA ASP A 108 1.88 23.70 19.65
C ASP A 108 3.01 22.81 20.17
N GLU A 109 4.23 23.17 19.75
CA GLU A 109 5.47 22.58 20.21
C GLU A 109 5.61 22.63 21.74
N GLU A 110 5.46 21.49 22.42
CA GLU A 110 6.14 21.26 23.69
C GLU A 110 7.26 20.23 23.51
N LEU A 111 8.49 20.72 23.59
CA LEU A 111 9.73 19.95 23.69
C LEU A 111 9.69 19.08 24.95
N VAL A 112 9.13 17.88 24.87
CA VAL A 112 9.33 16.86 25.90
C VAL A 112 10.68 16.22 25.69
N ASN A 113 11.65 16.76 26.41
CA ASN A 113 12.98 16.21 26.60
C ASN A 113 12.83 14.89 27.40
N ASN A 114 12.62 13.77 26.70
CA ASN A 114 12.59 12.45 27.32
C ASN A 114 13.81 11.65 26.86
N GLU A 115 14.85 11.73 27.68
CA GLU A 115 15.96 10.79 27.74
C GLU A 115 15.45 9.41 28.20
N MET A 116 14.79 8.66 27.32
CA MET A 116 14.69 7.21 27.47
C MET A 116 14.97 6.55 26.12
N ALA A 117 16.17 5.99 26.06
CA ALA A 117 16.75 5.26 24.96
C ALA A 117 15.83 4.12 24.48
N THR A 118 15.06 4.39 23.44
CA THR A 118 14.75 3.43 22.40
C THR A 118 15.16 4.10 21.09
N ASP A 119 16.29 3.70 20.53
CA ASP A 119 16.81 4.25 19.27
C ASP A 119 15.71 4.03 18.21
N SER A 120 14.94 5.08 17.90
CA SER A 120 14.03 5.07 16.75
C SER A 120 14.81 4.59 15.53
N LEU A 121 14.21 3.73 14.72
CA LEU A 121 14.82 3.18 13.51
C LEU A 121 15.45 4.28 12.63
N GLN A 122 14.84 5.45 12.62
CA GLN A 122 15.32 6.64 11.92
C GLN A 122 16.65 7.17 12.50
N THR A 123 16.79 7.18 13.83
CA THR A 123 18.02 7.56 14.54
C THR A 123 19.14 6.56 14.24
N PHE A 124 18.83 5.25 14.23
CA PHE A 124 19.78 4.20 13.88
C PHE A 124 20.34 4.39 12.47
N PHE A 125 19.47 4.58 11.46
CA PHE A 125 19.92 4.78 10.08
C PHE A 125 20.69 6.09 9.91
N ARG A 126 20.24 7.20 10.52
CA ARG A 126 20.99 8.46 10.50
C ARG A 126 22.38 8.33 11.10
N ARG A 127 22.53 7.56 12.19
CA ARG A 127 23.84 7.30 12.80
C ARG A 127 24.73 6.47 11.87
N LYS A 128 24.20 5.39 11.29
CA LYS A 128 24.93 4.52 10.36
C LYS A 128 25.37 5.27 9.09
N THR A 129 24.52 6.11 8.52
CA THR A 129 24.89 6.94 7.36
C THR A 129 26.02 7.91 7.70
N ARG A 130 26.00 8.52 8.89
CA ARG A 130 27.07 9.43 9.34
C ARG A 130 28.39 8.71 9.59
N GLU A 131 28.36 7.48 10.11
CA GLU A 131 29.56 6.65 10.31
C GLU A 131 30.21 6.31 8.97
N LEU A 132 29.44 5.80 8.00
CA LEU A 132 29.93 5.46 6.67
C LEU A 132 30.51 6.67 5.92
N GLN A 133 29.86 7.82 6.04
CA GLN A 133 30.39 9.07 5.47
C GLN A 133 31.72 9.45 6.11
N LYS A 134 31.85 9.38 7.44
CA LYS A 134 33.11 9.68 8.12
C LYS A 134 34.24 8.72 7.72
N GLU A 135 33.96 7.43 7.57
CA GLU A 135 34.95 6.45 7.09
C GLU A 135 35.37 6.73 5.65
N SER A 136 34.42 7.05 4.76
CA SER A 136 34.71 7.41 3.36
C SER A 136 35.55 8.68 3.22
N TYR A 137 35.41 9.64 4.15
CA TYR A 137 36.24 10.85 4.20
C TYR A 137 37.65 10.60 4.75
N GLN A 138 37.84 9.63 5.64
CA GLN A 138 39.15 9.27 6.18
C GLN A 138 39.98 8.47 5.15
N ILE A 139 39.35 7.61 4.35
CA ILE A 139 40.02 6.83 3.30
C ILE A 139 40.57 7.74 2.18
N ASN A 140 39.90 8.87 1.89
CA ASN A 140 40.31 9.79 0.82
C ASN A 140 41.34 10.87 1.23
N LYS A 141 41.73 10.94 2.51
CA LYS A 141 42.79 11.86 2.98
C LYS A 141 44.13 11.15 3.29
N GLY A 142 44.21 9.84 3.06
CA GLY A 142 45.39 9.01 3.33
C GLY A 142 46.11 8.51 2.08
N LYS A 143 46.27 9.35 1.04
CA LYS A 143 47.19 9.14 -0.08
C LYS A 143 47.94 10.41 -0.42
#